data_AF-A0A2D9PGB3-F1
#
_entry.id   AF-A0A2D9PGB3-F1
#
_cell.length_a   1.000
_cell.length_b   1.000
_cell.length_c   1.000
_cell.angle_alpha   90.00
_cell.angle_beta   90.00
_cell.angle_gamma   90.00
#
_symmetry.space_group_name_H-M   'P 1'
#
loop_
_entity.id
_entity.type
_entity.pdbx_description
1 polymer ?
#
loop_
_entity_poly.entity_id
_entity_poly.type
_entity_poly.pdbx_seq_one_letter_code
_entity_poly.pdbx_strand_id
1 'polypeptide(L)'
;MIIMANDHEDYLSKSIKQFQRFVRQSAPAASAAYTLLGSVIFLTLIGYMADKYYNSSPIYILIGLGLGILIGFYELYKSIFKS
;
A
#
# COMPACT_ATOMS: atom_id res chain seq x y z
N MET A 1 -34.70 -5.77 34.42
CA MET A 1 -33.93 -6.35 33.29
C MET A 1 -33.75 -5.29 32.20
N ILE A 2 -33.11 -4.15 32.50
CA ILE A 2 -32.89 -3.05 31.51
C ILE A 2 -31.49 -2.42 31.70
N ILE A 3 -30.79 -2.74 32.79
CA ILE A 3 -29.51 -2.11 33.15
C ILE A 3 -28.31 -2.83 32.49
N MET A 4 -28.43 -4.15 32.19
CA MET A 4 -27.35 -4.95 31.56
C MET A 4 -27.19 -4.75 30.04
N ALA A 5 -28.20 -4.23 29.33
CA ALA A 5 -28.09 -3.98 27.87
C ALA A 5 -27.27 -2.72 27.56
N ASN A 6 -27.29 -1.73 28.46
CA ASN A 6 -26.63 -0.43 28.27
C ASN A 6 -25.10 -0.51 28.44
N ASP A 7 -24.62 -1.41 29.31
CA ASP A 7 -23.17 -1.63 29.50
C ASP A 7 -22.52 -2.23 28.24
N HIS A 8 -23.14 -3.24 27.63
CA HIS A 8 -22.63 -3.86 26.41
C HIS A 8 -22.53 -2.87 25.23
N GLU A 9 -23.53 -2.01 25.04
CA GLU A 9 -23.48 -0.95 24.02
C GLU A 9 -22.28 0.00 24.21
N ASP A 10 -21.93 0.31 25.47
CA ASP A 10 -20.83 1.21 25.81
C ASP A 10 -19.44 0.55 25.62
N TYR A 11 -19.29 -0.73 25.97
CA TYR A 11 -18.07 -1.50 25.71
C TYR A 11 -17.83 -1.68 24.21
N LEU A 12 -18.86 -2.04 23.46
CA LEU A 12 -18.80 -2.20 22.00
C LEU A 12 -18.44 -0.87 21.32
N SER A 13 -19.07 0.22 21.73
CA SER A 13 -18.76 1.57 21.24
C SER A 13 -17.32 1.98 21.54
N LYS A 14 -16.79 1.64 22.72
CA LYS A 14 -15.39 1.90 23.09
C LYS A 14 -14.41 1.09 22.24
N SER A 15 -14.68 -0.20 22.03
CA SER A 15 -13.85 -1.07 21.18
C SER A 15 -13.88 -0.64 19.71
N ILE A 16 -15.04 -0.24 19.17
CA ILE A 16 -15.16 0.31 17.81
C ILE A 16 -14.38 1.62 17.69
N LYS A 17 -14.48 2.54 18.66
CA LYS A 17 -13.69 3.79 18.67
C LYS A 17 -12.19 3.53 18.73
N GLN A 18 -11.74 2.55 19.52
CA GLN A 18 -10.32 2.16 19.58
C GLN A 18 -9.87 1.56 18.25
N PHE A 19 -10.65 0.64 17.68
CA PHE A 19 -10.41 0.10 16.34
C PHE A 19 -10.33 1.21 15.28
N GLN A 20 -11.25 2.17 15.29
CA GLN A 20 -11.20 3.34 14.41
C GLN A 20 -9.93 4.17 14.58
N ARG A 21 -9.42 4.32 15.83
CA ARG A 21 -8.13 4.99 16.05
C ARG A 21 -6.98 4.20 15.44
N PHE A 22 -6.96 2.88 15.60
CA PHE A 22 -5.96 2.02 14.96
C PHE A 22 -6.07 2.09 13.44
N VAL A 23 -7.27 1.95 12.87
CA VAL A 23 -7.51 2.07 11.42
C VAL A 23 -7.08 3.43 10.90
N ARG A 24 -7.41 4.52 11.60
CA ARG A 24 -7.03 5.88 11.21
C ARG A 24 -5.52 6.12 11.33
N GLN A 25 -4.85 5.45 12.27
CA GLN A 25 -3.40 5.49 12.42
C GLN A 25 -2.69 4.60 11.39
N SER A 26 -3.33 3.52 10.95
CA SER A 26 -2.84 2.63 9.88
C SER A 26 -3.19 3.12 8.48
N ALA A 27 -4.17 4.02 8.33
CA ALA A 27 -4.60 4.54 7.03
C ALA A 27 -3.46 5.23 6.24
N PRO A 28 -2.59 6.07 6.83
CA PRO A 28 -1.44 6.65 6.13
C PRO A 28 -0.42 5.59 5.68
N ALA A 29 -0.20 4.56 6.50
CA ALA A 29 0.69 3.45 6.17
C ALA A 29 0.11 2.58 5.05
N ALA A 30 -1.20 2.33 5.09
CA ALA A 30 -1.91 1.62 4.04
C ALA A 30 -1.87 2.39 2.71
N SER A 31 -2.11 3.71 2.72
CA SER A 31 -2.00 4.51 1.49
C SER A 31 -0.60 4.48 0.88
N ALA A 32 0.46 4.51 1.71
CA ALA A 32 1.83 4.39 1.23
C ALA A 32 2.10 3.01 0.60
N ALA A 33 1.55 1.94 1.19
CA ALA A 33 1.65 0.58 0.65
C ALA A 33 0.91 0.42 -0.68
N TYR A 34 -0.28 1.00 -0.84
CA TYR A 34 -1.03 0.96 -2.11
C TYR A 34 -0.34 1.75 -3.22
N THR A 35 0.29 2.88 -2.90
CA THR A 35 1.11 3.64 -3.85
C THR A 35 2.31 2.82 -4.33
N LEU A 36 3.06 2.20 -3.40
CA LEU A 36 4.17 1.31 -3.73
C LEU A 36 3.73 0.18 -4.66
N LEU A 37 2.63 -0.49 -4.31
CA LEU A 37 2.07 -1.59 -5.09
C LEU A 37 1.73 -1.13 -6.51
N GLY A 38 1.11 0.06 -6.64
CA GLY A 38 0.77 0.68 -7.91
C GLY A 38 2.00 0.93 -8.78
N SER A 39 3.07 1.51 -8.23
CA SER A 39 4.31 1.81 -8.95
C SER A 39 5.04 0.55 -9.40
N VAL A 40 5.09 -0.47 -8.55
CA VAL A 40 5.69 -1.77 -8.90
C VAL A 40 4.93 -2.42 -10.05
N ILE A 41 3.59 -2.47 -9.99
CA ILE A 41 2.76 -3.04 -11.06
C ILE A 41 2.92 -2.24 -12.36
N PHE A 42 2.89 -0.91 -12.28
CA PHE A 42 3.00 -0.03 -13.44
C PHE A 42 4.34 -0.19 -14.17
N LEU A 43 5.45 -0.20 -13.44
CA LEU A 43 6.78 -0.38 -14.03
C LEU A 43 7.04 -1.80 -14.52
N THR A 44 6.50 -2.81 -13.81
CA THR A 44 6.56 -4.21 -14.27
C THR A 44 5.84 -4.38 -15.60
N LEU A 45 4.67 -3.76 -15.76
CA LEU A 45 3.89 -3.82 -17.00
C LEU A 45 4.62 -3.14 -18.18
N ILE A 46 5.23 -1.98 -17.93
CA ILE A 46 6.02 -1.25 -18.93
C ILE A 46 7.26 -2.05 -19.32
N GLY A 47 7.98 -2.62 -18.36
CA GLY A 47 9.15 -3.47 -18.61
C GLY A 47 8.80 -4.72 -19.43
N TYR A 48 7.65 -5.34 -19.14
CA TYR A 48 7.16 -6.49 -19.89
C TYR A 48 6.80 -6.16 -21.35
N MET A 49 6.16 -5.01 -21.59
CA MET A 49 5.85 -4.55 -22.96
C MET A 49 7.11 -4.24 -23.77
N ALA A 50 8.13 -3.65 -23.13
CA ALA A 50 9.41 -3.35 -23.78
C ALA A 50 10.19 -4.63 -24.14
N ASP A 51 10.23 -5.62 -23.24
CA ASP A 51 10.89 -6.92 -23.46
C ASP A 51 10.27 -7.68 -24.64
N LYS A 52 8.93 -7.66 -24.74
CA LYS A 52 8.18 -8.26 -25.84
C LYS A 52 8.47 -7.61 -27.20
N TYR A 53 8.79 -6.31 -27.24
CA TYR A 53 9.09 -5.59 -28.47
C TYR A 53 10.51 -5.83 -28.99
N TYR A 54 11.48 -6.09 -28.09
CA TYR A 54 12.89 -6.16 -28.45
C TYR A 54 13.43 -7.57 -28.72
N ASN A 55 12.65 -8.63 -28.44
CA ASN A 55 12.99 -10.05 -28.69
C ASN A 55 14.43 -10.44 -28.23
N SER A 56 14.96 -9.68 -27.28
CA SER A 56 16.34 -9.78 -26.76
C SER A 56 16.28 -10.43 -25.39
N SER A 57 17.33 -11.18 -25.04
CA SER A 57 17.53 -11.81 -23.72
C SER A 57 16.92 -11.00 -22.57
N PRO A 58 16.38 -11.66 -21.51
CA PRO A 58 15.49 -11.10 -20.47
C PRO A 58 16.19 -10.10 -19.52
N ILE A 59 16.89 -9.14 -20.10
CA ILE A 59 17.71 -8.10 -19.50
C ILE A 59 16.84 -6.87 -19.26
N TYR A 60 15.87 -6.61 -20.15
CA TYR A 60 14.91 -5.51 -20.00
C TYR A 60 13.91 -5.77 -18.86
N ILE A 61 13.48 -7.02 -18.67
CA ILE A 61 12.75 -7.42 -17.46
C ILE A 61 13.61 -7.20 -16.21
N LEU A 62 14.90 -7.56 -16.22
CA LEU A 62 15.78 -7.41 -15.07
C LEU A 62 16.00 -5.93 -14.69
N ILE A 63 16.19 -5.08 -15.69
CA ILE A 63 16.31 -3.62 -15.53
C ILE A 63 14.97 -3.01 -15.10
N GLY A 64 13.85 -3.46 -15.68
CA GLY A 64 12.51 -3.02 -15.31
C GLY A 64 12.12 -3.41 -13.89
N LEU A 65 12.56 -4.58 -13.41
CA LEU A 65 12.37 -5.04 -12.04
C LEU A 65 13.25 -4.23 -11.07
N GLY A 66 14.51 -4.00 -11.43
CA GLY A 66 15.42 -3.15 -10.65
C GLY A 66 14.91 -1.70 -10.54
N LEU A 67 14.52 -1.09 -11.67
CA LEU A 67 13.93 0.25 -11.70
C LEU A 67 12.56 0.29 -11.00
N GLY A 68 11.75 -0.77 -11.13
CA GLY A 68 10.49 -0.95 -10.41
C GLY A 68 10.66 -0.87 -8.90
N ILE A 69 11.67 -1.55 -8.38
CA ILE A 69 12.03 -1.50 -6.96
C ILE A 69 12.56 -0.12 -6.58
N LEU A 70 13.53 0.43 -7.32
CA LEU A 70 14.12 1.75 -7.05
C LEU A 70 13.08 2.87 -7.03
N ILE A 71 12.18 2.90 -8.01
CA ILE A 71 11.12 3.91 -8.13
C ILE A 71 10.03 3.67 -7.09
N GLY A 72 9.63 2.41 -6.85
CA GLY A 72 8.69 2.08 -5.78
C GLY A 72 9.18 2.55 -4.40
N PHE A 73 10.45 2.30 -4.08
CA PHE A 73 11.07 2.80 -2.85
C PHE A 73 11.17 4.34 -2.83
N TYR A 74 11.45 4.97 -3.97
CA TYR A 74 11.47 6.43 -4.08
C TYR A 74 10.09 7.05 -3.83
N GLU A 75 9.03 6.43 -4.33
CA GLU A 75 7.65 6.88 -4.09
C GLU A 75 7.19 6.68 -2.65
N LEU A 76 7.59 5.57 -2.00
CA LEU A 76 7.43 5.38 -0.55
C LEU A 76 8.11 6.50 0.23
N TYR A 77 9.38 6.75 -0.07
CA TYR A 77 10.15 7.82 0.59
C TYR A 77 9.44 9.15 0.40
N LYS A 78 9.05 9.49 -0.82
CA LYS A 78 8.36 10.75 -1.12
C LYS A 78 6.98 10.84 -0.46
N SER A 79 6.22 9.76 -0.38
CA SER A 79 4.91 9.73 0.29
C SER A 79 5.02 9.89 1.80
N ILE A 80 6.12 9.44 2.41
CA ILE A 80 6.37 9.57 3.84
C ILE A 80 6.98 10.94 4.16
N PHE A 81 7.90 11.45 3.33
CA PHE A 81 8.63 12.70 3.56
C PHE A 81 7.91 13.95 3.06
N LYS A 82 6.92 13.82 2.18
CA LYS A 82 6.06 14.91 1.73
C LYS A 82 4.67 14.77 2.36
N SER A 83 4.65 14.63 3.68
CA SER A 83 3.47 14.85 4.52
C SER A 83 3.61 16.17 5.27
#